data_AF-A0A937VLY6-F1
#
_entry.id   AF-A0A937VLY6-F1
#
_cell.length_a   1.000
_cell.length_b   1.000
_cell.length_c   1.000
_cell.angle_alpha   90.00
_cell.angle_beta   90.00
_cell.angle_gamma   90.00
#
_symmetry.space_group_name_H-M   'P 1'
#
loop_
_entity.id
_entity.type
_entity.pdbx_description
1 polymer ?
#
loop_
_entity_poly.entity_id
_entity_poly.type
_entity_poly.pdbx_seq_one_letter_code
_entity_poly.pdbx_strand_id
1 'polypeptide(L)'
;MRESTAAIARKEESPRFQRIKKELLSSRVHLCPERAYLITDYFKHHDNPRDPMIIRKAKALRYLLQRKSVRIYHDELVVGNMGSWRISAIIQPELSGVFMATDLLWIDKRKTTPLLVSWRDRLRLLFGVFPYWLLRNMPVRAFSGRRRELLRYVLEQLKAAYYLINEAGGIGHFLPNYEKMLKLGVKGYL
;
A
#
# COMPACT_ATOMS: atom_id res chain seq x y z
N MET A 1 14.01 24.71 -37.68
CA MET A 1 13.65 23.31 -37.97
C MET A 1 12.47 22.93 -37.08
N ARG A 2 11.27 22.81 -37.66
CA ARG A 2 10.09 22.26 -36.99
C ARG A 2 10.19 20.76 -37.12
N GLU A 3 10.71 20.07 -36.09
CA GLU A 3 10.60 18.62 -36.05
C GLU A 3 9.12 18.26 -35.90
N SER A 4 8.66 17.56 -36.92
CA SER A 4 7.36 16.92 -37.03
C SER A 4 6.98 16.25 -35.72
N THR A 5 5.97 16.79 -35.03
CA THR A 5 5.11 16.00 -34.15
C THR A 5 4.43 14.96 -35.03
N ALA A 6 5.14 13.87 -35.33
CA ALA A 6 4.57 12.68 -35.91
C ALA A 6 3.45 12.26 -34.96
N ALA A 7 2.21 12.51 -35.38
CA ALA A 7 1.04 12.01 -34.70
C ALA A 7 1.30 10.53 -34.44
N ILE A 8 1.37 10.13 -33.17
CA ILE A 8 1.50 8.74 -32.77
C ILE A 8 0.29 8.06 -33.40
N ALA A 9 0.49 7.40 -34.54
CA ALA A 9 -0.56 6.67 -35.22
C ALA A 9 -1.12 5.72 -34.17
N ARG A 10 -2.42 5.87 -33.82
CA ARG A 10 -3.09 4.99 -32.88
C ARG A 10 -3.07 3.60 -33.51
N LYS A 11 -2.06 2.81 -33.18
CA LYS A 11 -1.96 1.41 -33.55
C LYS A 11 -3.24 0.75 -33.08
N GLU A 12 -3.88 0.01 -33.97
CA GLU A 12 -5.14 -0.64 -33.68
C GLU A 12 -4.98 -1.49 -32.41
N GLU A 13 -5.83 -1.22 -31.41
CA GLU A 13 -5.72 -1.81 -30.09
C GLU A 13 -5.97 -3.33 -30.20
N SER A 14 -4.95 -4.15 -29.88
CA SER A 14 -5.07 -5.62 -30.01
C SER A 14 -6.28 -6.17 -29.25
N PRO A 15 -6.93 -7.25 -29.72
CA PRO A 15 -8.06 -7.87 -29.01
C PRO A 15 -7.76 -8.22 -27.55
N ARG A 16 -6.52 -8.63 -27.27
CA ARG A 16 -6.00 -8.90 -25.92
C ARG A 16 -6.04 -7.65 -25.03
N PHE A 17 -5.52 -6.53 -25.54
CA PHE A 17 -5.52 -5.25 -24.82
C PHE A 17 -6.95 -4.79 -24.52
N GLN A 18 -7.87 -4.91 -25.48
CA GLN A 18 -9.27 -4.53 -25.28
C GLN A 18 -9.94 -5.32 -24.15
N ARG A 19 -9.71 -6.63 -24.07
CA ARG A 19 -10.24 -7.48 -22.99
C ARG A 19 -9.70 -7.03 -21.62
N ILE A 20 -8.38 -6.86 -21.50
CA ILE A 20 -7.75 -6.41 -20.24
C ILE A 20 -8.28 -5.03 -19.83
N LYS A 21 -8.33 -4.08 -20.75
CA LYS A 21 -8.84 -2.72 -20.52
C LYS A 21 -10.29 -2.74 -20.06
N LYS A 22 -11.15 -3.52 -20.72
CA LYS A 22 -12.55 -3.68 -20.34
C LYS A 22 -12.70 -4.23 -18.93
N GLU A 23 -11.97 -5.30 -18.61
CA GLU A 23 -12.01 -5.92 -17.27
C GLU A 23 -11.41 -5.01 -16.19
N LEU A 24 -10.37 -4.23 -16.49
CA LEU A 24 -9.79 -3.26 -15.55
C LEU A 24 -10.78 -2.15 -15.25
N LEU A 25 -11.38 -1.54 -16.28
CA LEU A 25 -12.32 -0.42 -16.14
C LEU A 25 -13.65 -0.83 -15.49
N SER A 26 -14.05 -2.10 -15.60
CA SER A 26 -15.24 -2.62 -14.92
C SER A 26 -14.97 -3.10 -13.49
N SER A 27 -13.70 -3.24 -13.09
CA SER A 27 -13.33 -3.70 -11.75
C SER A 27 -13.57 -2.62 -10.70
N ARG A 28 -14.18 -3.02 -9.57
CA ARG A 28 -14.30 -2.14 -8.40
C ARG A 28 -12.99 -2.13 -7.61
N VAL A 29 -12.76 -1.04 -6.88
CA VAL A 29 -11.60 -0.91 -5.99
C VAL A 29 -11.87 -1.65 -4.69
N HIS A 30 -10.96 -2.53 -4.30
CA HIS A 30 -11.05 -3.28 -3.04
C HIS A 30 -10.00 -2.79 -2.04
N LEU A 31 -10.36 -2.76 -0.75
CA LEU A 31 -9.37 -2.65 0.31
C LEU A 31 -8.78 -4.02 0.58
N CYS A 32 -7.49 -4.19 0.32
CA CYS A 32 -6.77 -5.44 0.54
C CYS A 32 -6.07 -5.44 1.91
N PRO A 33 -6.53 -6.28 2.86
CA PRO A 33 -5.97 -6.32 4.21
C PRO A 33 -4.80 -7.29 4.36
N GLU A 34 -4.53 -8.12 3.34
CA GLU A 34 -3.55 -9.20 3.39
C GLU A 34 -2.17 -8.73 3.86
N ARG A 35 -1.65 -7.64 3.26
CA ARG A 35 -0.38 -7.05 3.66
C ARG A 35 -0.41 -6.66 5.14
N ALA A 36 -1.47 -6.00 5.58
CA ALA A 36 -1.59 -5.56 6.96
C ALA A 36 -1.60 -6.75 7.93
N TYR A 37 -2.25 -7.86 7.56
CA TYR A 37 -2.21 -9.10 8.34
C TYR A 37 -0.80 -9.68 8.42
N LEU A 38 -0.12 -9.86 7.29
CA LEU A 38 1.21 -10.47 7.25
C LEU A 38 2.27 -9.63 7.95
N ILE A 39 2.23 -8.31 7.78
CA ILE A 39 3.15 -7.39 8.45
C ILE A 39 2.88 -7.38 9.96
N THR A 40 1.62 -7.33 10.38
CA THR A 40 1.27 -7.37 11.81
C THR A 40 1.70 -8.70 12.44
N ASP A 41 1.48 -9.81 11.75
CA ASP A 41 1.86 -11.14 12.20
C ASP A 41 3.39 -11.25 12.38
N TYR A 42 4.17 -10.80 11.39
CA TYR A 42 5.63 -10.72 11.51
C TYR A 42 6.05 -9.94 12.76
N PHE A 43 5.53 -8.72 12.94
CA PHE A 43 5.92 -7.86 14.05
C PHE A 43 5.46 -8.37 15.42
N LYS A 44 4.41 -9.19 15.48
CA LYS A 44 3.94 -9.82 16.72
C LYS A 44 4.76 -11.05 17.11
N HIS A 45 5.11 -11.89 16.14
CA HIS A 45 5.55 -13.26 16.43
C HIS A 45 6.97 -13.59 15.96
N HIS A 46 7.52 -12.83 15.00
CA HIS A 46 8.78 -13.17 14.33
C HIS A 46 9.85 -12.07 14.41
N ASP A 47 9.45 -10.88 14.80
CA ASP A 47 10.34 -9.73 14.87
C ASP A 47 11.32 -9.82 16.05
N ASN A 48 12.54 -9.34 15.83
CA ASN A 48 13.56 -9.21 16.86
C ASN A 48 13.73 -7.72 17.22
N PRO A 49 13.29 -7.27 18.41
CA PRO A 49 13.41 -5.87 18.81
C PRO A 49 14.84 -5.36 18.93
N ARG A 50 15.84 -6.26 19.06
CA ARG A 50 17.27 -5.90 19.10
C ARG A 50 17.81 -5.49 17.74
N ASP A 51 17.15 -5.89 16.65
CA ASP A 51 17.59 -5.53 15.31
C ASP A 51 17.27 -4.05 15.01
N PRO A 52 18.13 -3.35 14.25
CA PRO A 52 17.79 -2.04 13.73
C PRO A 52 16.48 -2.06 12.92
N MET A 53 15.70 -0.99 12.97
CA MET A 53 14.39 -0.90 12.30
C MET A 53 14.47 -1.19 10.79
N ILE A 54 15.56 -0.83 10.13
CA ILE A 54 15.78 -1.14 8.71
C ILE A 54 15.87 -2.65 8.45
N ILE A 55 16.58 -3.39 9.31
CA ILE A 55 16.69 -4.85 9.23
C ILE A 55 15.35 -5.51 9.54
N ARG A 56 14.64 -5.01 10.56
CA ARG A 56 13.28 -5.47 10.90
C ARG A 56 12.32 -5.30 9.72
N LYS A 57 12.36 -4.16 9.03
CA LYS A 57 11.57 -3.92 7.80
C LYS A 57 11.99 -4.84 6.64
N ALA A 58 13.28 -5.10 6.45
CA ALA A 58 13.76 -6.01 5.41
C ALA A 58 13.28 -7.45 5.66
N LYS A 59 13.35 -7.92 6.90
CA LYS A 59 12.82 -9.23 7.31
C LYS A 59 11.29 -9.29 7.19
N ALA A 60 10.57 -8.23 7.55
CA ALA A 60 9.12 -8.12 7.34
C ALA A 60 8.74 -8.18 5.85
N LEU A 61 9.50 -7.51 4.98
CA LEU A 61 9.30 -7.57 3.53
C LEU A 61 9.52 -9.00 3.01
N ARG A 62 10.58 -9.68 3.46
CA ARG A 62 10.80 -11.10 3.12
C ARG A 62 9.62 -11.97 3.57
N TYR A 63 9.16 -11.80 4.80
CA TYR A 63 8.01 -12.54 5.35
C TYR A 63 6.74 -12.33 4.51
N LEU A 64 6.47 -11.08 4.12
CA LEU A 64 5.36 -10.71 3.24
C LEU A 64 5.49 -11.39 1.88
N LEU A 65 6.63 -11.23 1.19
CA LEU A 65 6.83 -11.76 -0.17
C LEU A 65 6.76 -13.29 -0.23
N GLN A 66 7.14 -13.99 0.84
CA GLN A 66 7.06 -15.45 0.92
C GLN A 66 5.64 -15.99 1.16
N ARG A 67 4.67 -15.15 1.55
CA ARG A 67 3.33 -15.60 1.98
C ARG A 67 2.19 -14.92 1.25
N LYS A 68 2.46 -13.79 0.62
CA LYS A 68 1.46 -13.01 -0.10
C LYS A 68 0.89 -13.84 -1.25
N SER A 69 -0.44 -13.82 -1.40
CA SER A 69 -1.13 -14.42 -2.53
C SER A 69 -0.68 -13.82 -3.86
N VAL A 70 -0.43 -14.70 -4.83
CA VAL A 70 -0.11 -14.35 -6.21
C VAL A 70 -1.31 -14.72 -7.06
N ARG A 71 -1.73 -13.78 -7.91
CA ARG A 71 -2.83 -13.99 -8.86
C ARG A 71 -2.38 -13.50 -10.22
N ILE A 72 -2.51 -14.37 -11.21
CA ILE A 72 -2.24 -14.08 -12.61
C ILE A 72 -3.60 -14.01 -13.30
N TYR A 73 -3.92 -12.87 -13.92
CA TYR A 73 -5.16 -12.75 -14.68
C TYR A 73 -4.97 -13.24 -16.11
N HIS A 74 -6.08 -13.64 -16.74
CA HIS A 74 -6.07 -14.03 -18.14
C HIS A 74 -5.56 -12.88 -19.02
N ASP A 75 -4.92 -13.23 -20.15
CA ASP A 75 -4.36 -12.31 -21.14
C ASP A 75 -3.17 -11.42 -20.67
N GLU A 76 -2.80 -11.41 -19.39
CA GLU A 76 -1.69 -10.60 -18.87
C GLU A 76 -0.31 -11.21 -19.19
N LEU A 77 0.55 -10.43 -19.86
CA LEU A 77 1.95 -10.81 -20.12
C LEU A 77 2.90 -10.40 -19.00
N VAL A 78 2.59 -9.30 -18.32
CA VAL A 78 3.33 -8.81 -17.16
C VAL A 78 2.46 -9.08 -15.94
N VAL A 79 2.97 -9.89 -15.02
CA VAL A 79 2.24 -10.37 -13.85
C VAL A 79 2.77 -9.72 -12.57
N GLY A 80 1.90 -9.55 -11.59
CA GLY A 80 2.27 -9.03 -10.28
C GLY A 80 1.25 -8.04 -9.77
N ASN A 81 0.71 -8.31 -8.58
CA ASN A 81 -0.38 -7.53 -8.00
C ASN A 81 0.00 -7.01 -6.63
N MET A 82 -0.37 -5.75 -6.35
CA MET A 82 -0.19 -5.15 -5.04
C MET A 82 -1.09 -5.79 -3.96
N GLY A 83 -2.30 -6.23 -4.35
CA GLY A 83 -3.28 -6.87 -3.47
C GLY A 83 -3.92 -8.11 -4.09
N SER A 84 -4.93 -8.66 -3.42
CA SER A 84 -5.60 -9.91 -3.84
C SER A 84 -6.66 -9.72 -4.94
N TRP A 85 -7.02 -8.46 -5.23
CA TRP A 85 -7.94 -8.07 -6.31
C TRP A 85 -7.23 -7.24 -7.36
N ARG A 86 -7.85 -7.11 -8.54
CA ARG A 86 -7.23 -6.47 -9.71
C ARG A 86 -6.93 -5.01 -9.44
N ILE A 87 -7.87 -4.31 -8.81
CA ILE A 87 -7.64 -2.97 -8.27
C ILE A 87 -7.75 -3.06 -6.75
N SER A 88 -6.60 -2.93 -6.09
CA SER A 88 -6.47 -3.06 -4.64
C SER A 88 -5.81 -1.83 -4.04
N ALA A 89 -6.45 -1.25 -3.02
CA ALA A 89 -5.81 -0.35 -2.06
C ALA A 89 -5.22 -1.18 -0.92
N ILE A 90 -3.97 -0.95 -0.56
CA ILE A 90 -3.32 -1.63 0.58
C ILE A 90 -3.33 -0.74 1.82
N ILE A 91 -3.17 -1.36 2.99
CA ILE A 91 -3.06 -0.65 4.28
C ILE A 91 -1.65 -0.82 4.81
N GLN A 92 -1.08 0.28 5.29
CA GLN A 92 0.22 0.33 5.95
C GLN A 92 0.04 0.78 7.40
N PRO A 93 -0.48 -0.10 8.28
CA PRO A 93 -0.82 0.28 9.65
C PRO A 93 0.39 0.70 10.48
N GLU A 94 1.60 0.26 10.10
CA GLU A 94 2.87 0.66 10.71
C GLU A 94 3.30 2.10 10.40
N LEU A 95 2.73 2.68 9.35
CA LEU A 95 2.86 4.10 9.00
C LEU A 95 1.60 4.84 9.49
N SER A 96 1.04 5.77 8.72
CA SER A 96 -0.20 6.45 9.11
C SER A 96 -1.50 5.66 8.82
N GLY A 97 -1.42 4.40 8.39
CA GLY A 97 -2.60 3.62 7.99
C GLY A 97 -3.60 3.35 9.12
N VAL A 98 -3.25 3.58 10.39
CA VAL A 98 -4.15 3.41 11.54
C VAL A 98 -5.33 4.38 11.52
N PHE A 99 -5.18 5.57 10.91
CA PHE A 99 -6.26 6.56 10.83
C PHE A 99 -7.44 6.11 9.97
N MET A 100 -7.21 5.17 9.05
CA MET A 100 -8.27 4.54 8.26
C MET A 100 -9.20 3.66 9.10
N ALA A 101 -8.88 3.42 10.38
CA ALA A 101 -9.83 2.82 11.33
C ALA A 101 -11.08 3.71 11.55
N THR A 102 -10.96 5.03 11.36
CA THR A 102 -12.05 5.99 11.57
C THR A 102 -13.18 5.87 10.54
N ASP A 103 -12.86 5.44 9.32
CA ASP A 103 -13.83 5.27 8.24
C ASP A 103 -14.08 3.81 7.83
N LEU A 104 -13.32 2.84 8.35
CA LEU A 104 -13.39 1.43 7.94
C LEU A 104 -14.82 0.82 7.94
N LEU A 105 -15.68 1.22 8.88
CA LEU A 105 -17.05 0.71 8.96
C LEU A 105 -17.97 1.21 7.83
N TRP A 106 -17.64 2.33 7.19
CA TRP A 106 -18.41 2.95 6.11
C TRP A 106 -17.56 3.27 4.86
N ILE A 107 -16.35 2.71 4.77
CA ILE A 107 -15.35 3.02 3.73
C ILE A 107 -15.82 2.67 2.30
N ASP A 108 -16.74 1.71 2.20
CA ASP A 108 -17.41 1.29 0.97
C ASP A 108 -18.52 2.25 0.52
N LYS A 109 -18.99 3.12 1.43
CA LYS A 109 -20.05 4.11 1.19
C LYS A 109 -19.53 5.52 1.02
N ARG A 110 -18.20 5.71 0.98
CA ARG A 110 -17.60 7.05 0.79
C ARG A 110 -18.06 7.64 -0.54
N LYS A 111 -18.42 8.92 -0.52
CA LYS A 111 -18.75 9.69 -1.73
C LYS A 111 -17.58 9.68 -2.72
N THR A 112 -16.35 9.74 -2.20
CA THR A 112 -15.12 9.75 -2.99
C THR A 112 -14.31 8.49 -2.68
N THR A 113 -13.90 7.78 -3.73
CA THR A 113 -13.06 6.58 -3.66
C THR A 113 -13.62 5.52 -2.70
N PRO A 114 -14.81 4.95 -2.95
CA PRO A 114 -15.33 3.85 -2.15
C PRO A 114 -14.42 2.62 -2.27
N LEU A 115 -14.13 1.96 -1.15
CA LEU A 115 -13.30 0.76 -1.12
C LEU A 115 -14.11 -0.43 -0.61
N LEU A 116 -14.28 -1.46 -1.44
CA LEU A 116 -15.00 -2.65 -1.04
C LEU A 116 -14.17 -3.49 -0.08
N VAL A 117 -14.78 -3.85 1.05
CA VAL A 117 -14.16 -4.70 2.08
C VAL A 117 -15.22 -5.56 2.76
N SER A 118 -14.89 -6.85 2.95
CA SER A 118 -15.77 -7.81 3.60
C SER A 118 -15.96 -7.46 5.07
N TRP A 119 -17.11 -7.77 5.65
CA TRP A 119 -17.35 -7.54 7.08
C TRP A 119 -16.33 -8.28 7.96
N ARG A 120 -15.98 -9.52 7.58
CA ARG A 120 -14.96 -10.31 8.24
C ARG A 120 -13.61 -9.59 8.30
N ASP A 121 -13.18 -9.02 7.17
CA ASP A 121 -11.91 -8.28 7.12
C ASP A 121 -11.97 -6.99 7.91
N ARG A 122 -13.11 -6.29 7.93
CA ARG A 122 -13.33 -5.10 8.78
C ARG A 122 -13.08 -5.46 10.25
N LEU A 123 -13.75 -6.50 10.77
CA LEU A 123 -13.59 -6.92 12.16
C LEU A 123 -12.15 -7.36 12.45
N ARG A 124 -11.54 -8.14 11.56
CA ARG A 124 -10.16 -8.61 11.75
C ARG A 124 -9.15 -7.46 11.74
N LEU A 125 -9.37 -6.41 10.95
CA LEU A 125 -8.55 -5.19 11.00
C LEU A 125 -8.75 -4.43 12.32
N LEU A 126 -10.01 -4.22 12.73
CA LEU A 126 -10.38 -3.48 13.94
C LEU A 126 -9.86 -4.13 15.23
N PHE A 127 -9.93 -5.45 15.34
CA PHE A 127 -9.55 -6.15 16.56
C PHE A 127 -8.13 -6.75 16.50
N GLY A 128 -7.65 -7.12 15.31
CA GLY A 128 -6.38 -7.82 15.15
C GLY A 128 -5.20 -6.93 14.78
N VAL A 129 -5.43 -5.90 13.96
CA VAL A 129 -4.35 -5.09 13.34
C VAL A 129 -4.22 -3.74 14.02
N PHE A 130 -5.26 -2.92 13.98
CA PHE A 130 -5.16 -1.53 14.45
C PHE A 130 -4.77 -1.39 15.93
N PRO A 131 -5.26 -2.21 16.88
CA PRO A 131 -4.88 -2.09 18.28
C PRO A 131 -3.38 -2.32 18.51
N TYR A 132 -2.76 -3.22 17.72
CA TYR A 132 -1.33 -3.44 17.78
C TYR A 132 -0.53 -2.22 17.31
N TRP A 133 -0.98 -1.58 16.22
CA TRP A 133 -0.28 -0.46 15.60
C TRP A 133 -0.60 0.92 16.19
N LEU A 134 -1.68 1.05 16.97
CA LEU A 134 -2.14 2.32 17.54
C LEU A 134 -1.05 3.07 18.32
N LEU A 135 -0.19 2.33 19.02
CA LEU A 135 0.94 2.88 19.79
C LEU A 135 2.32 2.56 19.18
N ARG A 136 2.36 2.01 17.96
CA ARG A 136 3.59 1.54 17.29
C ARG A 136 3.80 2.15 15.90
N ASN A 137 2.87 2.96 15.44
CA ASN A 137 2.92 3.62 14.15
C ASN A 137 4.02 4.70 14.08
N MET A 138 4.36 5.10 12.86
CA MET A 138 5.40 6.09 12.59
C MET A 138 5.17 7.43 13.32
N PRO A 139 3.98 8.07 13.28
CA PRO A 139 3.72 9.30 14.04
C PRO A 139 4.03 9.19 15.54
N VAL A 140 3.54 8.14 16.21
CA VAL A 140 3.80 7.93 17.64
C VAL A 140 5.30 7.82 17.93
N ARG A 141 6.06 7.18 17.04
CA ARG A 141 7.52 7.05 17.19
C ARG A 141 8.26 8.36 16.89
N ALA A 142 7.82 9.12 15.89
CA ALA A 142 8.42 10.40 15.51
C ALA A 142 8.27 11.46 16.61
N PHE A 143 7.13 11.44 17.31
CA PHE A 143 6.82 12.33 18.44
C PHE A 143 7.03 11.67 19.81
N SER A 144 7.89 10.65 19.90
CA SER A 144 8.21 10.04 21.19
C SER A 144 8.74 11.10 22.18
N GLY A 145 8.21 11.10 23.40
CA GLY A 145 8.49 12.12 24.43
C GLY A 145 7.77 13.47 24.24
N ARG A 146 7.09 13.69 23.11
CA ARG A 146 6.47 14.95 22.69
C ARG A 146 4.95 14.82 22.53
N ARG A 147 4.27 14.57 23.65
CA ARG A 147 2.82 14.23 23.66
C ARG A 147 1.93 15.37 23.15
N ARG A 148 2.30 16.63 23.46
CA ARG A 148 1.52 17.81 23.03
C ARG A 148 1.57 17.97 21.51
N GLU A 149 2.75 17.80 20.92
CA GLU A 149 2.94 17.84 19.47
C GLU A 149 2.26 16.68 18.75
N LEU A 150 2.33 15.46 19.33
CA LEU A 150 1.60 14.31 18.79
C LEU A 150 0.09 14.56 18.75
N LEU A 151 -0.49 15.08 19.84
CA LEU A 151 -1.91 15.37 19.90
C LEU A 151 -2.30 16.44 18.86
N ARG A 152 -1.50 17.50 18.76
CA ARG A 152 -1.68 18.54 17.73
C ARG A 152 -1.66 17.92 16.33
N TYR A 153 -0.65 17.11 16.04
CA TYR A 153 -0.51 16.43 14.75
C TYR A 153 -1.75 15.58 14.43
N VAL A 154 -2.21 14.75 15.37
CA VAL A 154 -3.40 13.91 15.18
C VAL A 154 -4.64 14.77 14.89
N LEU A 155 -4.86 15.85 15.65
CA LEU A 155 -5.99 16.75 15.45
C LEU A 155 -5.92 17.48 14.10
N GLU A 156 -4.73 17.87 13.65
CA GLU A 156 -4.51 18.50 12.35
C GLU A 156 -4.73 17.51 11.21
N GLN A 157 -4.26 16.27 11.32
CA GLN A 157 -4.42 15.27 10.25
C GLN A 157 -5.85 14.77 10.09
N LEU A 158 -6.67 14.84 11.14
CA LEU A 158 -8.11 14.55 11.03
C LEU A 158 -8.89 15.72 10.42
N LYS A 159 -8.27 16.89 10.22
CA LYS A 159 -8.85 18.02 9.49
C LYS A 159 -8.41 17.96 8.03
N ALA A 160 -9.35 18.16 7.10
CA ALA A 160 -9.09 18.17 5.66
C ALA A 160 -8.19 19.32 5.15
N ALA A 161 -7.57 20.10 6.04
CA ALA A 161 -6.76 21.27 5.73
C ALA A 161 -5.25 20.96 5.66
N TYR A 162 -4.79 19.85 6.24
CA TYR A 162 -3.37 19.52 6.35
C TYR A 162 -3.06 18.18 5.65
N TYR A 163 -2.15 18.21 4.66
CA TYR A 163 -1.83 17.06 3.80
C TYR A 163 -0.56 16.29 4.22
N LEU A 164 -0.05 16.52 5.44
CA LEU A 164 1.15 15.83 5.98
C LEU A 164 0.95 14.32 6.11
N ILE A 165 -0.29 13.85 6.16
CA ILE A 165 -0.64 12.43 6.19
C ILE A 165 -0.13 11.67 4.98
N ASN A 166 0.04 12.33 3.82
CA ASN A 166 0.58 11.69 2.62
C ASN A 166 2.06 11.33 2.79
N GLU A 167 2.86 12.23 3.37
CA GLU A 167 4.27 11.96 3.69
C GLU A 167 4.39 10.92 4.81
N ALA A 168 3.50 11.00 5.81
CA ALA A 168 3.49 10.07 6.92
C ALA A 168 2.88 8.70 6.56
N GLY A 169 2.14 8.61 5.46
CA GLY A 169 1.58 7.39 4.88
C GLY A 169 2.61 6.59 4.08
N GLY A 170 3.75 7.19 3.75
CA GLY A 170 4.85 6.58 3.01
C GLY A 170 5.28 7.46 1.84
N ILE A 171 6.59 7.69 1.71
CA ILE A 171 7.14 8.48 0.61
C ILE A 171 7.01 7.66 -0.67
N GLY A 172 6.18 8.12 -1.61
CA GLY A 172 6.01 7.51 -2.94
C GLY A 172 6.79 8.20 -4.05
N HIS A 173 7.23 9.45 -3.83
CA HIS A 173 7.87 10.28 -4.84
C HIS A 173 9.39 10.03 -4.93
N PHE A 174 9.78 8.80 -5.24
CA PHE A 174 11.17 8.44 -5.48
C PHE A 174 11.30 7.64 -6.77
N LEU A 175 12.45 7.73 -7.42
CA LEU A 175 12.76 7.03 -8.66
C LEU A 175 13.82 5.96 -8.37
N PRO A 176 13.43 4.67 -8.25
CA PRO A 176 14.39 3.59 -8.22
C PRO A 176 15.26 3.61 -9.48
N ASN A 177 16.53 3.24 -9.34
CA ASN A 177 17.42 3.06 -10.48
C ASN A 177 17.09 1.75 -11.22
N TYR A 178 16.00 1.78 -12.00
CA TYR A 178 15.52 0.62 -12.77
C TYR A 178 16.53 0.14 -13.80
N GLU A 179 17.29 1.05 -14.41
CA GLU A 179 18.34 0.71 -15.39
C GLU A 179 19.39 -0.22 -14.75
N LYS A 180 19.92 0.18 -13.59
CA LYS A 180 20.90 -0.62 -12.86
C LYS A 180 20.29 -1.95 -12.38
N MET A 181 19.02 -1.94 -11.94
CA MET A 181 18.30 -3.17 -11.55
C MET A 181 18.15 -4.16 -12.70
N LEU A 182 17.82 -3.69 -13.91
CA LEU A 182 17.69 -4.55 -15.10
C LEU A 182 19.04 -5.08 -15.58
N LYS A 183 20.11 -4.28 -15.48
CA LYS A 183 21.47 -4.67 -15.88
C LYS A 183 22.11 -5.68 -14.95
N LEU A 184 21.98 -5.49 -13.63
CA LEU A 184 22.67 -6.32 -12.63
C LEU A 184 21.79 -7.45 -12.07
N GLY A 185 20.47 -7.34 -12.23
CA GLY A 185 19.50 -8.18 -11.55
C GLY A 185 19.47 -7.94 -10.04
N VAL A 186 18.55 -8.63 -9.35
CA VAL A 186 18.40 -8.51 -7.89
C VAL A 186 19.65 -9.00 -7.14
N LYS A 187 20.35 -10.00 -7.67
CA LYS A 187 21.59 -10.53 -7.07
C LYS A 187 22.73 -9.50 -7.05
N GLY A 188 22.77 -8.54 -7.98
CA GLY A 188 23.78 -7.48 -7.96
C GLY A 188 23.52 -6.39 -6.91
N TYR A 189 22.41 -6.46 -6.17
CA TYR A 189 22.05 -5.55 -5.08
C TYR A 189 22.08 -6.21 -3.69
N LEU A 190 22.19 -7.54 -3.63
CA LEU A 190 22.30 -8.33 -2.40
C LEU A 190 23.77 -8.60 -2.10
#